data_AF-A0A316WAV3-F1
#
_entry.id   AF-A0A316WAV3-F1
#
_cell.length_a   1.000
_cell.length_b   1.000
_cell.length_c   1.000
_cell.angle_alpha   90.00
_cell.angle_beta   90.00
_cell.angle_gamma   90.00
#
_symmetry.space_group_name_H-M   'P 1'
#
loop_
_entity.id
_entity.type
_entity.pdbx_description
1 polymer ?
#
loop_
_entity_poly.entity_id
_entity_poly.type
_entity_poly.pdbx_seq_one_letter_code
_entity_poly.pdbx_strand_id
1 'polypeptide(L)'
;MEDQNTSAHDQKLSEKRAEKQKKSTEDSPSEKREMVIHGATLKCPYAQAPGELKVTSNEINLQDKIFATKGDGNNMVNLQFKGNCGHPKWPARNMSPPPCMSVIKLSPWQGLGSTTIQKQTALVKESFIFCDPEFNSAVAKPIPMVERILTPEDNIYTVSVYYNDVKIDPESFVFISPEPAMPKIRIEVYIGKDCIHKSLRFRLKTEFKFKASATLYDRNDVDYFPAKSDGGNAFMIANTGKTKWDVDFRGLFRGGTAAVEIWNEGKTSILSTFQFYIRGKNPTKEVVKKYFTDKGYLSKYWFIYKMAVSESGSEGITLMKQFWDPEFVGKGKNRKEAIYGPSGRNSESKGIPNYGYPDGWGICQIDFKYEKNNLSTTPAESKKVIENPNYIWNWKENIAVKMNIKLPEKIKAAVNHIRRLLKNTKRLKSYSIEEGNLTYKTCPSSVPELQQFSGYLPDTSTNQNEKSILDAEIIKLYNGGHYIVGISKDGTLSIDRKNSLDFNYNERIGKINE
;
A
#
# COMPACT_ATOMS: atom_id res chain seq x y z
N MET A 1 2.50 22.62 -39.76
CA MET A 1 3.08 21.98 -38.55
C MET A 1 2.79 20.48 -38.60
N GLU A 2 3.29 19.76 -39.61
CA GLU A 2 3.01 18.31 -39.77
C GLU A 2 4.26 17.42 -39.64
N ASP A 3 5.47 17.99 -39.59
CA ASP A 3 6.71 17.19 -39.56
C ASP A 3 7.22 16.79 -38.16
N GLN A 4 6.59 17.22 -37.07
CA GLN A 4 7.06 16.89 -35.70
C GLN A 4 6.48 15.59 -35.12
N ASN A 5 5.38 15.06 -35.66
CA ASN A 5 4.69 13.89 -35.10
C ASN A 5 5.21 12.53 -35.60
N THR A 6 5.92 12.49 -36.74
CA THR A 6 6.50 11.26 -37.32
C THR A 6 7.79 10.85 -36.60
N SER A 7 8.63 11.82 -36.25
CA SER A 7 9.90 11.61 -35.52
C SER A 7 9.73 10.90 -34.17
N ALA A 8 8.76 11.34 -33.35
CA ALA A 8 8.53 10.76 -32.02
C ALA A 8 7.91 9.35 -32.07
N HIS A 9 7.15 9.05 -33.13
CA HIS A 9 6.58 7.72 -33.36
C HIS A 9 7.67 6.71 -33.75
N ASP A 10 8.56 7.11 -34.65
CA ASP A 10 9.67 6.25 -35.11
C ASP A 10 10.70 6.00 -34.00
N GLN A 11 10.94 6.99 -33.15
CA GLN A 11 11.79 6.84 -31.96
C GLN A 11 11.22 5.78 -31.00
N LYS A 12 9.93 5.86 -30.65
CA LYS A 12 9.27 4.85 -29.81
C LYS A 12 9.24 3.46 -30.45
N LEU A 13 9.14 3.38 -31.78
CA LEU A 13 9.15 2.10 -32.50
C LEU A 13 10.55 1.46 -32.46
N SER A 14 11.61 2.26 -32.59
CA SER A 14 12.99 1.79 -32.48
C SER A 14 13.37 1.35 -31.05
N GLU A 15 12.91 2.07 -30.03
CA GLU A 15 13.07 1.69 -28.62
C GLU A 15 12.39 0.35 -28.32
N LYS A 16 11.14 0.15 -28.78
CA LYS A 16 10.45 -1.14 -28.64
C LYS A 16 11.14 -2.28 -29.38
N ARG A 17 11.74 -2.02 -30.54
CA ARG A 17 12.53 -3.02 -31.28
C ARG A 17 13.83 -3.37 -30.53
N ALA A 18 14.51 -2.38 -29.95
CA ALA A 18 15.71 -2.59 -29.15
C ALA A 18 15.42 -3.32 -27.83
N GLU A 19 14.31 -3.01 -27.16
CA GLU A 19 13.86 -3.69 -25.93
C GLU A 19 13.47 -5.14 -26.20
N LYS A 20 12.80 -5.41 -27.34
CA LYS A 20 12.50 -6.78 -27.80
C LYS A 20 13.76 -7.55 -28.18
N GLN A 21 14.76 -6.90 -28.78
CA GLN A 21 16.07 -7.50 -29.03
C GLN A 21 16.82 -7.82 -27.74
N LYS A 22 16.81 -6.93 -26.73
CA LYS A 22 17.40 -7.19 -25.40
C LYS A 22 16.74 -8.37 -24.69
N LYS A 23 15.40 -8.39 -24.63
CA LYS A 23 14.67 -9.54 -24.05
C LYS A 23 14.96 -10.85 -24.78
N SER A 24 15.06 -10.82 -26.11
CA SER A 24 15.43 -12.02 -26.88
C SER A 24 16.87 -12.50 -26.64
N THR A 25 17.78 -11.60 -26.24
CA THR A 25 19.17 -11.96 -25.91
C THR A 25 19.34 -12.41 -24.47
N GLU A 26 18.53 -11.90 -23.53
CA GLU A 26 18.53 -12.32 -22.12
C GLU A 26 17.79 -13.65 -21.88
N ASP A 27 16.70 -13.94 -22.63
CA ASP A 27 15.94 -15.20 -22.53
C ASP A 27 16.48 -16.34 -23.41
N SER A 28 17.56 -16.09 -24.16
CA SER A 28 18.22 -17.15 -24.93
C SER A 28 18.91 -18.13 -23.97
N PRO A 29 18.69 -19.45 -24.09
CA PRO A 29 19.43 -20.44 -23.30
C PRO A 29 20.93 -20.17 -23.40
N SER A 30 21.62 -20.13 -22.25
CA SER A 30 23.08 -19.96 -22.19
C SER A 30 23.82 -21.03 -22.99
N GLU A 31 23.19 -22.21 -23.11
CA GLU A 31 23.61 -23.31 -23.96
C GLU A 31 22.75 -23.35 -25.23
N LYS A 32 23.31 -22.92 -26.38
CA LYS A 32 22.64 -22.95 -27.69
C LYS A 32 22.70 -24.32 -28.38
N ARG A 33 23.51 -25.25 -27.87
CA ARG A 33 23.67 -26.60 -28.41
C ARG A 33 22.50 -27.50 -27.98
N GLU A 34 22.09 -28.41 -28.86
CA GLU A 34 21.01 -29.36 -28.58
C GLU A 34 21.43 -30.32 -27.46
N MET A 35 20.61 -30.41 -26.41
CA MET A 35 20.86 -31.33 -25.30
C MET A 35 20.47 -32.76 -25.65
N VAL A 36 21.21 -33.73 -25.10
CA VAL A 36 20.92 -35.16 -25.29
C VAL A 36 19.91 -35.63 -24.26
N ILE A 37 18.91 -36.39 -24.72
CA ILE A 37 17.82 -36.94 -23.90
C ILE A 37 17.86 -38.47 -23.91
N HIS A 38 17.12 -39.09 -23.01
CA HIS A 38 16.84 -40.52 -23.02
C HIS A 38 16.27 -40.97 -24.37
N GLY A 39 16.77 -42.09 -24.90
CA GLY A 39 16.42 -42.61 -26.22
C GLY A 39 17.18 -41.97 -27.38
N ALA A 40 18.21 -41.16 -27.12
CA ALA A 40 19.03 -40.57 -28.19
C ALA A 40 19.72 -41.65 -29.04
N THR A 41 19.79 -41.40 -30.35
CA THR A 41 20.45 -42.31 -31.29
C THR A 41 21.97 -42.15 -31.24
N LEU A 42 22.69 -43.24 -31.01
CA LEU A 42 24.14 -43.29 -30.96
C LEU A 42 24.71 -43.82 -32.28
N LYS A 43 25.76 -43.18 -32.80
CA LYS A 43 26.45 -43.63 -34.01
C LYS A 43 27.85 -44.12 -33.66
N CYS A 44 28.15 -45.37 -33.97
CA CYS A 44 29.49 -45.94 -33.92
C CYS A 44 29.92 -46.34 -35.34
N PRO A 45 31.09 -45.89 -35.84
CA PRO A 45 31.56 -46.24 -37.19
C PRO A 45 31.74 -47.74 -37.44
N TYR A 46 31.93 -48.53 -36.37
CA TYR A 46 32.23 -49.96 -36.44
C TYR A 46 31.06 -50.84 -35.99
N ALA A 47 29.93 -50.25 -35.57
CA ALA A 47 28.73 -51.01 -35.25
C ALA A 47 27.88 -51.21 -36.50
N GLN A 48 27.29 -52.40 -36.66
CA GLN A 48 26.42 -52.71 -37.80
C GLN A 48 25.10 -51.94 -37.78
N ALA A 49 24.64 -51.48 -36.61
CA ALA A 49 23.43 -50.71 -36.44
C ALA A 49 23.64 -49.53 -35.46
N PRO A 50 22.85 -48.45 -35.58
CA PRO A 50 22.80 -47.40 -34.56
C PRO A 50 22.43 -47.96 -33.20
N GLY A 51 23.01 -47.37 -32.15
CA GLY A 51 22.68 -47.69 -30.77
C GLY A 51 21.66 -46.72 -30.18
N GLU A 52 21.14 -47.05 -29.00
CA GLU A 52 20.24 -46.20 -28.23
C GLU A 52 20.87 -45.83 -26.88
N LEU A 53 20.74 -44.57 -26.48
CA LEU A 53 21.20 -44.09 -25.18
C LEU A 53 20.11 -44.24 -24.11
N LYS A 54 20.33 -45.16 -23.18
CA LYS A 54 19.53 -45.29 -21.96
C LYS A 54 20.12 -44.44 -20.85
N VAL A 55 19.43 -43.37 -20.48
CA VAL A 55 19.86 -42.51 -19.36
C VAL A 55 19.56 -43.20 -18.04
N THR A 56 20.58 -43.34 -17.20
CA THR A 56 20.48 -43.90 -15.83
C THR A 56 21.22 -43.04 -14.81
N SER A 57 21.83 -41.93 -15.21
CA SER A 57 22.62 -41.06 -14.35
C SER A 57 21.80 -40.19 -13.40
N ASN A 58 20.52 -40.00 -13.69
CA ASN A 58 19.58 -39.15 -12.95
C ASN A 58 18.13 -39.59 -13.19
N GLU A 59 17.21 -39.02 -12.39
CA GLU A 59 15.76 -39.27 -12.44
C GLU A 59 14.94 -38.00 -12.73
N ILE A 60 15.61 -36.89 -13.10
CA ILE A 60 14.94 -35.60 -13.27
C ILE A 60 14.31 -35.51 -14.67
N ASN A 61 12.99 -35.34 -14.69
CA ASN A 61 12.25 -34.98 -15.90
C ASN A 61 12.25 -33.46 -16.08
N LEU A 62 12.78 -32.98 -17.20
CA LEU A 62 12.60 -31.62 -17.67
C LEU A 62 11.75 -31.70 -18.95
N GLN A 63 10.54 -31.12 -18.93
CA GLN A 63 9.58 -31.23 -20.05
C GLN A 63 9.32 -32.70 -20.47
N ASP A 64 9.03 -33.55 -19.49
CA ASP A 64 8.74 -34.99 -19.66
C ASP A 64 9.85 -35.85 -20.28
N LYS A 65 11.09 -35.32 -20.33
CA LYS A 65 12.26 -36.02 -20.85
C LYS A 65 13.39 -36.03 -19.82
N ILE A 66 14.04 -37.19 -19.67
CA ILE A 66 15.23 -37.33 -18.84
C ILE A 66 16.44 -36.94 -19.68
N PHE A 67 17.27 -36.04 -19.17
CA PHE A 67 18.45 -35.53 -19.87
C PHE A 67 19.67 -36.39 -19.55
N ALA A 68 20.51 -36.65 -20.55
CA ALA A 68 21.75 -37.39 -20.37
C ALA A 68 22.85 -36.50 -19.78
N THR A 69 23.72 -37.09 -18.96
CA THR A 69 24.86 -36.41 -18.33
C THR A 69 26.15 -37.19 -18.55
N LYS A 70 27.28 -36.63 -18.12
CA LYS A 70 28.57 -37.33 -18.08
C LYS A 70 28.54 -38.67 -17.31
N GLY A 71 27.52 -38.90 -16.48
CA GLY A 71 27.32 -40.16 -15.77
C GLY A 71 26.86 -41.33 -16.67
N ASP A 72 26.26 -41.05 -17.83
CA ASP A 72 25.69 -42.03 -18.76
C ASP A 72 26.73 -42.65 -19.71
N GLY A 73 27.95 -42.88 -19.21
CA GLY A 73 29.06 -43.49 -19.96
C GLY A 73 29.33 -44.94 -19.55
N ASN A 74 28.36 -45.64 -18.93
CA ASN A 74 28.60 -46.97 -18.41
C ASN A 74 28.35 -48.06 -19.44
N ASN A 75 29.41 -48.36 -20.19
CA ASN A 75 29.64 -49.54 -21.03
C ASN A 75 28.36 -50.16 -21.63
N MET A 76 27.75 -51.13 -20.94
CA MET A 76 26.64 -51.97 -21.43
C MET A 76 25.23 -51.49 -20.99
N VAL A 77 25.14 -50.62 -19.98
CA VAL A 77 23.84 -50.20 -19.43
C VAL A 77 23.28 -49.00 -20.18
N ASN A 78 24.15 -48.02 -20.47
CA ASN A 78 23.75 -46.76 -21.09
C ASN A 78 23.80 -46.80 -22.61
N LEU A 79 24.80 -47.45 -23.21
CA LEU A 79 24.96 -47.49 -24.67
C LEU A 79 24.51 -48.85 -25.21
N GLN A 80 23.30 -48.90 -25.77
CA GLN A 80 22.70 -50.14 -26.27
C GLN A 80 22.90 -50.27 -27.79
N PHE A 81 24.03 -50.86 -28.20
CA PHE A 81 24.27 -51.20 -29.61
C PHE A 81 23.84 -52.63 -29.91
N LYS A 82 22.96 -52.81 -30.90
CA LYS A 82 22.56 -54.14 -31.39
C LYS A 82 23.54 -54.63 -32.47
N GLY A 83 23.82 -55.93 -32.48
CA GLY A 83 24.69 -56.58 -33.49
C GLY A 83 26.15 -56.72 -33.09
N ASN A 84 27.00 -57.05 -34.06
CA ASN A 84 28.40 -57.40 -33.86
C ASN A 84 29.33 -56.19 -34.03
N CYS A 85 30.46 -56.21 -33.34
CA CYS A 85 31.48 -55.17 -33.39
C CYS A 85 32.43 -55.41 -34.56
N GLY A 86 32.37 -54.58 -35.60
CA GLY A 86 33.25 -54.64 -36.77
C GLY A 86 34.62 -53.98 -36.57
N HIS A 87 35.08 -53.81 -35.33
CA HIS A 87 36.36 -53.13 -35.08
C HIS A 87 37.54 -53.95 -35.67
N PRO A 88 38.50 -53.32 -36.38
CA PRO A 88 39.62 -54.02 -37.04
C PRO A 88 40.49 -54.90 -36.12
N LYS A 89 40.39 -54.68 -34.80
CA LYS A 89 41.06 -55.46 -33.75
C LYS A 89 40.62 -56.94 -33.73
N TRP A 90 39.39 -57.27 -34.12
CA TRP A 90 38.90 -58.66 -34.05
C TRP A 90 39.46 -59.56 -35.16
N PRO A 91 39.42 -59.17 -36.45
CA PRO A 91 40.14 -59.91 -37.49
C PRO A 91 41.64 -60.03 -37.21
N ALA A 92 42.27 -58.97 -36.68
CA ALA A 92 43.70 -58.99 -36.31
C ALA A 92 44.04 -59.98 -35.18
N ARG A 93 43.05 -60.45 -34.42
CA ARG A 93 43.20 -61.46 -33.36
C ARG A 93 42.74 -62.86 -33.78
N ASN A 94 42.45 -63.08 -35.07
CA ASN A 94 41.83 -64.32 -35.58
C ASN A 94 40.51 -64.66 -34.86
N MET A 95 39.72 -63.65 -34.48
CA MET A 95 38.44 -63.84 -33.79
C MET A 95 37.27 -63.40 -34.67
N SER A 96 36.18 -64.18 -34.64
CA SER A 96 34.89 -63.74 -35.20
C SER A 96 34.41 -62.48 -34.47
N PRO A 97 33.85 -61.47 -35.18
CA PRO A 97 33.30 -60.26 -34.58
C PRO A 97 32.35 -60.56 -33.41
N PRO A 98 32.72 -60.23 -32.16
CA PRO A 98 31.85 -60.48 -31.01
C PRO A 98 30.68 -59.49 -30.98
N PRO A 99 29.59 -59.78 -30.25
CA PRO A 99 28.51 -58.83 -30.00
C PRO A 99 29.05 -57.54 -29.39
N CYS A 100 28.63 -56.37 -29.89
CA CYS A 100 29.07 -55.06 -29.35
C CYS A 100 28.90 -54.99 -27.83
N MET A 101 27.76 -55.44 -27.32
CA MET A 101 27.45 -55.43 -25.88
C MET A 101 28.44 -56.21 -25.00
N SER A 102 29.11 -57.22 -25.54
CA SER A 102 30.12 -58.01 -24.79
C SER A 102 31.49 -57.34 -24.71
N VAL A 103 31.73 -56.30 -25.51
CA VAL A 103 33.08 -55.74 -25.72
C VAL A 103 33.16 -54.21 -25.63
N ILE A 104 32.08 -53.54 -25.23
CA ILE A 104 32.09 -52.09 -25.06
C ILE A 104 32.85 -51.73 -23.77
N LYS A 105 33.97 -51.03 -23.91
CA LYS A 105 34.75 -50.41 -22.83
C LYS A 105 34.99 -48.95 -23.19
N LEU A 106 34.39 -48.05 -22.42
CA LEU A 106 34.26 -46.64 -22.77
C LEU A 106 35.24 -45.74 -22.02
N SER A 107 35.74 -44.70 -22.70
CA SER A 107 36.39 -43.56 -22.07
C SER A 107 35.36 -42.64 -21.38
N PRO A 108 35.78 -41.64 -20.60
CA PRO A 108 34.88 -40.56 -20.22
C PRO A 108 34.32 -39.81 -21.45
N TRP A 109 33.09 -39.29 -21.32
CA TRP A 109 32.49 -38.39 -22.30
C TRP A 109 33.32 -37.11 -22.48
N GLN A 110 33.41 -36.64 -23.72
CA GLN A 110 34.07 -35.39 -24.11
C GLN A 110 33.08 -34.48 -24.85
N GLY A 111 33.41 -33.18 -24.94
CA GLY A 111 32.52 -32.20 -25.58
C GLY A 111 31.23 -31.94 -24.80
N LEU A 112 31.32 -31.86 -23.47
CA LEU A 112 30.16 -31.66 -22.57
C LEU A 112 29.56 -30.25 -22.72
N GLY A 113 28.30 -30.12 -22.30
CA GLY A 113 27.61 -28.83 -22.19
C GLY A 113 28.09 -27.98 -21.00
N SER A 114 27.49 -26.81 -20.85
CA SER A 114 27.68 -25.91 -19.69
C SER A 114 26.65 -26.11 -18.57
N THR A 115 25.55 -26.80 -18.86
CA THR A 115 24.46 -27.06 -17.91
C THR A 115 24.79 -28.20 -16.95
N THR A 116 24.36 -28.09 -15.69
CA THR A 116 24.53 -29.14 -14.68
C THR A 116 23.19 -29.66 -14.18
N ILE A 117 23.07 -30.98 -14.05
CA ILE A 117 21.89 -31.74 -13.61
C ILE A 117 22.36 -32.68 -12.50
N GLN A 118 21.81 -32.57 -11.29
CA GLN A 118 22.24 -33.34 -10.11
C GLN A 118 23.78 -33.36 -9.91
N LYS A 119 24.42 -32.18 -10.01
CA LYS A 119 25.89 -31.99 -9.93
C LYS A 119 26.71 -32.63 -11.07
N GLN A 120 26.06 -33.13 -12.13
CA GLN A 120 26.70 -33.71 -13.31
C GLN A 120 26.48 -32.84 -14.53
N THR A 121 27.51 -32.67 -15.35
CA THR A 121 27.43 -31.86 -16.58
C THR A 121 26.59 -32.59 -17.64
N ALA A 122 25.65 -31.89 -18.26
CA ALA A 122 24.77 -32.42 -19.30
C ALA A 122 25.54 -32.74 -20.59
N LEU A 123 25.07 -33.76 -21.31
CA LEU A 123 25.53 -34.07 -22.67
C LEU A 123 24.82 -33.18 -23.68
N VAL A 124 25.57 -32.74 -24.69
CA VAL A 124 25.07 -32.03 -25.87
C VAL A 124 25.26 -32.90 -27.11
N LYS A 125 24.61 -32.58 -28.22
CA LYS A 125 24.61 -33.38 -29.44
C LYS A 125 26.01 -33.64 -30.00
N GLU A 126 26.94 -32.71 -29.79
CA GLU A 126 28.34 -32.85 -30.20
C GLU A 126 29.18 -33.67 -29.20
N SER A 127 28.61 -34.06 -28.05
CA SER A 127 29.31 -34.90 -27.08
C SER A 127 29.62 -36.27 -27.69
N PHE A 128 30.86 -36.73 -27.48
CA PHE A 128 31.34 -38.01 -27.98
C PHE A 128 32.09 -38.79 -26.91
N ILE A 129 32.22 -40.10 -27.12
CA ILE A 129 32.86 -41.04 -26.21
C ILE A 129 33.62 -42.07 -27.02
N PHE A 130 34.83 -42.42 -26.59
CA PHE A 130 35.63 -43.43 -27.27
C PHE A 130 35.32 -44.82 -26.71
N CYS A 131 35.36 -45.83 -27.58
CA CYS A 131 35.31 -47.22 -27.21
C CYS A 131 36.67 -47.86 -27.54
N ASP A 132 37.33 -48.47 -26.55
CA ASP A 132 38.47 -49.35 -26.76
C ASP A 132 38.02 -50.79 -26.53
N PRO A 133 37.60 -51.50 -27.59
CA PRO A 133 36.83 -52.72 -27.45
C PRO A 133 37.65 -53.84 -26.79
N GLU A 134 37.20 -54.31 -25.63
CA GLU A 134 37.75 -55.41 -24.84
C GLU A 134 36.61 -56.16 -24.14
N PHE A 135 36.76 -57.46 -23.91
CA PHE A 135 35.80 -58.23 -23.13
C PHE A 135 35.63 -57.59 -21.75
N ASN A 136 34.39 -57.24 -21.41
CA ASN A 136 34.12 -56.40 -20.26
C ASN A 136 33.12 -57.05 -19.31
N SER A 137 33.31 -56.77 -18.02
CA SER A 137 32.37 -57.04 -16.94
C SER A 137 31.97 -55.70 -16.31
N ALA A 138 31.04 -54.98 -16.94
CA ALA A 138 30.60 -53.69 -16.45
C ALA A 138 29.41 -53.84 -15.50
N VAL A 139 29.50 -53.20 -14.33
CA VAL A 139 28.41 -53.08 -13.35
C VAL A 139 27.88 -51.65 -13.37
N ALA A 140 26.56 -51.46 -13.19
CA ALA A 140 25.93 -50.15 -13.11
C ALA A 140 26.63 -49.25 -12.07
N LYS A 141 27.08 -48.05 -12.43
CA LYS A 141 27.52 -47.05 -11.45
C LYS A 141 26.28 -46.64 -10.64
N PRO A 142 26.35 -46.61 -9.29
CA PRO A 142 25.23 -46.17 -8.48
C PRO A 142 24.89 -44.71 -8.81
N ILE A 143 23.59 -44.41 -8.88
CA ILE A 143 23.08 -43.05 -9.03
C ILE A 143 23.62 -42.23 -7.85
N PRO A 144 24.22 -41.04 -8.07
CA PRO A 144 24.65 -40.20 -6.96
C PRO A 144 23.45 -39.91 -6.06
N MET A 145 23.49 -40.37 -4.81
CA MET A 145 22.49 -40.00 -3.82
C MET A 145 22.64 -38.50 -3.53
N VAL A 146 21.71 -37.71 -4.05
CA VAL A 146 21.44 -36.38 -3.53
C VAL A 146 20.34 -36.58 -2.49
N GLU A 147 20.62 -36.31 -1.21
CA GLU A 147 19.76 -36.65 -0.05
C GLU A 147 18.30 -36.20 -0.20
N ARG A 148 18.02 -35.21 -1.04
CA ARG A 148 16.70 -34.77 -1.50
C ARG A 148 16.91 -33.72 -2.59
N ILE A 149 16.00 -33.62 -3.54
CA ILE A 149 15.88 -32.38 -4.33
C ILE A 149 15.35 -31.33 -3.36
N LEU A 150 16.23 -30.47 -2.84
CA LEU A 150 15.80 -29.26 -2.14
C LEU A 150 14.88 -28.52 -3.11
N THR A 151 13.59 -28.40 -2.78
CA THR A 151 12.80 -27.43 -3.53
C THR A 151 13.37 -26.06 -3.17
N PRO A 152 13.39 -25.08 -4.09
CA PRO A 152 13.82 -23.71 -3.77
C PRO A 152 13.13 -23.15 -2.51
N GLU A 153 11.95 -23.68 -2.18
CA GLU A 153 11.13 -23.36 -1.01
C GLU A 153 11.69 -23.89 0.33
N ASP A 154 12.50 -24.95 0.33
CA ASP A 154 13.06 -25.54 1.56
C ASP A 154 14.17 -24.69 2.19
N ASN A 155 14.91 -23.90 1.40
CA ASN A 155 16.05 -23.08 1.88
C ASN A 155 15.72 -21.59 2.03
N ILE A 156 14.49 -21.17 1.75
CA ILE A 156 14.09 -19.76 1.84
C ILE A 156 13.14 -19.53 3.02
N TYR A 157 13.01 -18.27 3.39
CA TYR A 157 11.85 -17.80 4.12
C TYR A 157 11.01 -16.91 3.20
N THR A 158 9.70 -16.87 3.41
CA THR A 158 8.78 -16.00 2.67
C THR A 158 7.87 -15.24 3.62
N VAL A 159 7.46 -14.05 3.19
CA VAL A 159 6.48 -13.21 3.90
C VAL A 159 5.32 -12.99 2.97
N SER A 160 4.11 -13.26 3.46
CA SER A 160 2.87 -12.95 2.76
C SER A 160 1.98 -12.10 3.66
N VAL A 161 1.40 -11.05 3.10
CA VAL A 161 0.42 -10.21 3.78
C VAL A 161 -0.92 -10.41 3.11
N TYR A 162 -1.97 -10.50 3.92
CA TYR A 162 -3.34 -10.66 3.46
C TYR A 162 -4.19 -9.52 3.99
N TYR A 163 -5.00 -8.95 3.11
CA TYR A 163 -6.02 -7.97 3.40
C TYR A 163 -7.39 -8.62 3.22
N ASN A 164 -8.19 -8.71 4.28
CA ASN A 164 -9.50 -9.38 4.28
C ASN A 164 -9.43 -10.77 3.61
N ASP A 165 -8.43 -11.56 4.03
CA ASP A 165 -8.14 -12.91 3.54
C ASP A 165 -7.65 -13.00 2.07
N VAL A 166 -7.46 -11.88 1.38
CA VAL A 166 -6.86 -11.81 0.03
C VAL A 166 -5.38 -11.45 0.13
N LYS A 167 -4.50 -12.28 -0.47
CA LYS A 167 -3.06 -11.99 -0.52
C LYS A 167 -2.80 -10.71 -1.32
N ILE A 168 -1.97 -9.82 -0.78
CA ILE A 168 -1.57 -8.58 -1.45
C ILE A 168 -0.09 -8.63 -1.84
N ASP A 169 0.26 -7.84 -2.85
CA ASP A 169 1.64 -7.62 -3.28
C ASP A 169 2.26 -6.43 -2.54
N PRO A 170 3.61 -6.34 -2.47
CA PRO A 170 4.27 -5.14 -1.98
C PRO A 170 3.77 -3.88 -2.71
N GLU A 171 3.77 -2.76 -2.01
CA GLU A 171 3.28 -1.45 -2.49
C GLU A 171 1.79 -1.40 -2.82
N SER A 172 1.00 -2.41 -2.43
CA SER A 172 -0.45 -2.41 -2.60
C SER A 172 -1.15 -1.42 -1.66
N PHE A 173 -2.29 -0.91 -2.11
CA PHE A 173 -3.22 -0.15 -1.27
C PHE A 173 -4.24 -1.08 -0.62
N VAL A 174 -4.43 -0.87 0.68
CA VAL A 174 -5.44 -1.50 1.51
C VAL A 174 -6.34 -0.39 2.06
N PHE A 175 -7.65 -0.61 2.02
CA PHE A 175 -8.61 0.45 2.32
C PHE A 175 -9.35 0.21 3.63
N ILE A 176 -9.41 1.25 4.47
CA ILE A 176 -10.37 1.41 5.55
C ILE A 176 -11.74 1.65 4.91
N SER A 177 -12.75 0.96 5.40
CA SER A 177 -14.11 1.03 4.88
C SER A 177 -14.69 2.46 4.96
N PRO A 178 -15.59 2.86 4.03
CA PRO A 178 -16.36 4.11 4.12
C PRO A 178 -17.16 4.23 5.41
N GLU A 179 -17.66 3.10 5.93
CA GLU A 179 -18.12 2.96 7.31
C GLU A 179 -16.89 2.56 8.14
N PRO A 180 -16.27 3.49 8.91
CA PRO A 180 -14.89 3.33 9.33
C PRO A 180 -14.67 2.10 10.20
N ALA A 181 -14.00 1.11 9.62
CA ALA A 181 -13.58 -0.11 10.29
C ALA A 181 -12.20 -0.50 9.79
N MET A 182 -11.30 -0.86 10.72
CA MET A 182 -9.95 -1.26 10.35
C MET A 182 -9.98 -2.51 9.48
N PRO A 183 -9.20 -2.54 8.38
CA PRO A 183 -9.07 -3.72 7.54
C PRO A 183 -8.47 -4.88 8.33
N LYS A 184 -8.90 -6.12 8.06
CA LYS A 184 -8.25 -7.30 8.62
C LYS A 184 -6.92 -7.51 7.93
N ILE A 185 -5.82 -7.40 8.67
CA ILE A 185 -4.47 -7.67 8.18
C ILE A 185 -3.97 -8.96 8.82
N ARG A 186 -3.63 -9.94 7.98
CA ARG A 186 -2.94 -11.16 8.41
C ARG A 186 -1.54 -11.20 7.81
N ILE A 187 -0.56 -11.49 8.65
CA ILE A 187 0.83 -11.69 8.23
C ILE A 187 1.14 -13.16 8.39
N GLU A 188 1.67 -13.76 7.32
CA GLU A 188 2.16 -15.12 7.32
C GLU A 188 3.67 -15.12 7.01
N VAL A 189 4.44 -15.76 7.88
CA VAL A 189 5.87 -15.99 7.69
C VAL A 189 6.06 -17.49 7.57
N TYR A 190 6.66 -17.92 6.45
CA TYR A 190 7.06 -19.30 6.24
C TYR A 190 8.57 -19.40 6.27
N ILE A 191 9.10 -20.36 7.02
CA ILE A 191 10.52 -20.68 7.08
C ILE A 191 10.69 -22.12 6.60
N GLY A 192 11.39 -22.31 5.48
CA GLY A 192 11.73 -23.63 4.96
C GLY A 192 12.61 -24.42 5.92
N LYS A 193 12.48 -25.75 5.89
CA LYS A 193 13.18 -26.65 6.84
C LYS A 193 14.70 -26.50 6.80
N ASP A 194 15.23 -26.26 5.61
CA ASP A 194 16.65 -26.17 5.32
C ASP A 194 17.14 -24.72 5.27
N CYS A 195 16.27 -23.74 5.55
CA CYS A 195 16.63 -22.32 5.61
C CYS A 195 17.72 -22.09 6.66
N ILE A 196 18.65 -21.16 6.36
CA ILE A 196 19.72 -20.74 7.28
C ILE A 196 19.17 -20.12 8.57
N HIS A 197 18.00 -19.48 8.48
CA HIS A 197 17.31 -18.92 9.64
C HIS A 197 16.35 -19.97 10.20
N LYS A 198 16.57 -20.46 11.42
CA LYS A 198 15.67 -21.40 12.10
C LYS A 198 14.54 -20.72 12.88
N SER A 199 14.72 -19.44 13.17
CA SER A 199 13.75 -18.57 13.82
C SER A 199 13.95 -17.14 13.35
N LEU A 200 12.83 -16.45 13.12
CA LEU A 200 12.78 -15.06 12.69
C LEU A 200 11.88 -14.26 13.61
N ARG A 201 12.18 -12.98 13.77
CA ARG A 201 11.32 -12.05 14.47
C ARG A 201 10.66 -11.14 13.47
N PHE A 202 9.39 -10.85 13.65
CA PHE A 202 8.68 -9.97 12.75
C PHE A 202 7.70 -9.08 13.48
N ARG A 203 7.41 -7.92 12.90
CA ARG A 203 6.45 -6.97 13.44
C ARG A 203 5.85 -6.13 12.32
N LEU A 204 4.70 -5.53 12.58
CA LEU A 204 4.15 -4.50 11.73
C LEU A 204 4.55 -3.13 12.28
N LYS A 205 5.21 -2.32 11.47
CA LYS A 205 5.49 -0.91 11.73
C LYS A 205 4.53 -0.07 10.90
N THR A 206 3.94 0.95 11.50
CA THR A 206 3.12 1.92 10.78
C THR A 206 3.64 3.33 10.98
N GLU A 207 3.64 4.12 9.91
CA GLU A 207 4.23 5.46 9.91
C GLU A 207 3.25 6.50 9.38
N PHE A 208 3.04 7.52 10.21
CA PHE A 208 2.34 8.76 9.86
C PHE A 208 3.34 9.91 9.95
N LYS A 209 3.82 10.39 8.80
CA LYS A 209 4.82 11.45 8.73
C LYS A 209 4.36 12.52 7.77
N PHE A 210 4.50 13.77 8.20
CA PHE A 210 4.43 14.93 7.32
C PHE A 210 5.22 16.08 7.93
N LYS A 211 5.71 16.95 7.04
CA LYS A 211 6.31 18.23 7.43
C LYS A 211 5.29 19.34 7.31
N ALA A 212 5.19 20.13 8.36
CA ALA A 212 4.38 21.33 8.40
C ALA A 212 5.20 22.57 8.01
N SER A 213 4.50 23.65 7.67
CA SER A 213 5.10 24.96 7.39
C SER A 213 5.79 25.57 8.59
N ALA A 214 5.44 25.12 9.78
CA ALA A 214 6.13 25.47 11.01
C ALA A 214 6.50 24.16 11.70
N THR A 215 7.80 24.00 11.96
CA THR A 215 8.43 22.77 12.46
C THR A 215 7.81 22.24 13.76
N LEU A 216 7.21 23.12 14.57
CA LEU A 216 6.54 22.70 15.80
C LEU A 216 5.30 21.82 15.56
N TYR A 217 4.79 21.76 14.32
CA TYR A 217 3.65 20.94 13.87
C TYR A 217 4.06 19.77 12.98
N ASP A 218 5.35 19.50 12.82
CA ASP A 218 5.81 18.28 12.16
C ASP A 218 5.27 17.06 12.92
N ARG A 219 4.81 16.05 12.17
CA ARG A 219 4.42 14.75 12.73
C ARG A 219 5.36 13.67 12.24
N ASN A 220 5.70 12.80 13.19
CA ASN A 220 6.51 11.62 12.98
C ASN A 220 6.00 10.52 13.90
N ASP A 221 4.73 10.13 13.73
CA ASP A 221 4.15 9.05 14.51
C ASP A 221 4.59 7.72 13.90
N VAL A 222 5.18 6.91 14.76
CA VAL A 222 5.61 5.56 14.41
C VAL A 222 5.02 4.63 15.45
N ASP A 223 4.09 3.80 15.01
CA ASP A 223 3.52 2.75 15.84
C ASP A 223 4.11 1.39 15.44
N TYR A 224 4.17 0.49 16.41
CA TYR A 224 4.64 -0.87 16.24
C TYR A 224 3.60 -1.83 16.78
N PHE A 225 3.37 -2.92 16.06
CA PHE A 225 2.49 -4.01 16.43
C PHE A 225 3.29 -5.32 16.39
N PRO A 226 3.31 -6.12 17.46
CA PRO A 226 2.66 -5.91 18.77
C PRO A 226 3.11 -4.63 19.47
N ALA A 227 2.29 -4.07 20.37
CA ALA A 227 2.61 -2.78 21.00
C ALA A 227 3.64 -2.95 22.14
N LYS A 228 4.42 -1.91 22.42
CA LYS A 228 5.42 -1.96 23.52
C LYS A 228 4.82 -2.20 24.91
N SER A 229 3.56 -1.79 25.10
CA SER A 229 2.80 -2.01 26.34
C SER A 229 2.59 -3.50 26.67
N ASP A 230 2.93 -4.42 25.76
CA ASP A 230 2.87 -5.87 25.96
C ASP A 230 4.11 -6.46 26.67
N GLY A 231 4.98 -5.64 27.29
CA GLY A 231 6.01 -6.13 28.22
C GLY A 231 7.42 -6.37 27.65
N GLY A 232 7.73 -5.93 26.43
CA GLY A 232 9.12 -5.83 25.94
C GLY A 232 9.31 -5.94 24.41
N ASN A 233 10.15 -5.08 23.83
CA ASN A 233 10.62 -4.95 22.42
C ASN A 233 9.70 -5.26 21.21
N ALA A 234 8.43 -5.65 21.36
CA ALA A 234 7.38 -5.61 20.33
C ALA A 234 7.67 -6.42 19.04
N PHE A 235 7.79 -7.75 19.15
CA PHE A 235 7.94 -8.66 17.99
C PHE A 235 7.14 -9.96 18.16
N MET A 236 6.60 -10.46 17.06
CA MET A 236 6.20 -11.85 16.89
C MET A 236 7.42 -12.73 16.57
N ILE A 237 7.32 -14.02 16.88
CA ILE A 237 8.36 -15.02 16.57
C ILE A 237 7.78 -16.02 15.58
N ALA A 238 8.49 -16.24 14.47
CA ALA A 238 8.22 -17.31 13.52
C ALA A 238 9.31 -18.37 13.63
N ASN A 239 8.90 -19.62 13.75
CA ASN A 239 9.80 -20.78 13.71
C ASN A 239 9.66 -21.50 12.35
N THR A 240 10.53 -22.48 12.09
CA THR A 240 10.42 -23.39 10.94
C THR A 240 8.99 -23.85 10.69
N GLY A 241 8.55 -23.79 9.43
CA GLY A 241 7.17 -24.00 9.04
C GLY A 241 6.41 -22.67 8.90
N LYS A 242 5.08 -22.76 8.96
CA LYS A 242 4.19 -21.62 8.70
C LYS A 242 3.68 -21.01 10.00
N THR A 243 4.02 -19.74 10.23
CA THR A 243 3.49 -18.92 11.32
C THR A 243 2.45 -17.94 10.76
N LYS A 244 1.30 -17.82 11.42
CA LYS A 244 0.23 -16.88 11.06
C LYS A 244 -0.02 -15.91 12.20
N TRP A 245 -0.25 -14.65 11.88
CA TRP A 245 -0.58 -13.62 12.86
C TRP A 245 -1.63 -12.66 12.29
N ASP A 246 -2.80 -12.62 12.93
CA ASP A 246 -3.80 -11.59 12.69
C ASP A 246 -3.46 -10.36 13.53
N VAL A 247 -3.27 -9.22 12.87
CA VAL A 247 -2.81 -7.99 13.53
C VAL A 247 -3.95 -7.37 14.33
N ASP A 248 -3.72 -7.19 15.62
CA ASP A 248 -4.59 -6.41 16.49
C ASP A 248 -4.04 -4.98 16.64
N PHE A 249 -4.77 -4.01 16.06
CA PHE A 249 -4.39 -2.60 16.11
C PHE A 249 -4.72 -1.91 17.43
N ARG A 250 -5.58 -2.48 18.28
CA ARG A 250 -5.98 -1.93 19.60
C ARG A 250 -6.39 -0.45 19.62
N GLY A 251 -6.88 0.07 18.49
CA GLY A 251 -7.20 1.49 18.33
C GLY A 251 -5.98 2.43 18.31
N LEU A 252 -4.74 1.91 18.28
CA LEU A 252 -3.51 2.69 18.33
C LEU A 252 -3.00 3.14 16.95
N PHE A 253 -3.64 2.70 15.87
CA PHE A 253 -3.22 2.99 14.51
C PHE A 253 -3.32 4.48 14.17
N ARG A 254 -2.18 5.12 13.86
CA ARG A 254 -2.10 6.53 13.41
C ARG A 254 -1.72 6.68 11.93
N GLY A 255 -1.12 5.66 11.32
CA GLY A 255 -0.34 5.85 10.11
C GLY A 255 -0.46 4.72 9.11
N GLY A 256 -0.39 5.07 7.84
CA GLY A 256 -0.87 4.25 6.74
C GLY A 256 0.20 3.86 5.78
N THR A 257 1.45 4.34 5.92
CA THR A 257 2.53 3.51 5.40
C THR A 257 2.75 2.40 6.40
N ALA A 258 2.59 1.16 5.96
CA ALA A 258 2.69 -0.02 6.79
C ALA A 258 3.82 -0.91 6.26
N ALA A 259 4.66 -1.41 7.15
CA ALA A 259 5.82 -2.21 6.80
C ALA A 259 5.91 -3.41 7.74
N VAL A 260 5.86 -4.62 7.18
CA VAL A 260 6.24 -5.82 7.92
C VAL A 260 7.75 -5.92 7.88
N GLU A 261 8.39 -5.73 9.02
CA GLU A 261 9.85 -5.85 9.15
C GLU A 261 10.19 -7.26 9.61
N ILE A 262 11.04 -7.96 8.85
CA ILE A 262 11.61 -9.24 9.24
C ILE A 262 13.01 -9.01 9.77
N TRP A 263 13.24 -9.45 11.01
CA TRP A 263 14.48 -9.31 11.72
C TRP A 263 15.13 -10.67 11.93
N ASN A 264 16.46 -10.65 11.98
CA ASN A 264 17.21 -11.81 12.42
C ASN A 264 16.91 -12.15 13.89
N GLU A 265 17.34 -13.33 14.30
CA GLU A 265 17.04 -13.86 15.63
C GLU A 265 17.59 -12.96 16.76
N GLY A 266 18.75 -12.36 16.56
CA GLY A 266 19.38 -11.45 17.52
C GLY A 266 18.77 -10.05 17.62
N LYS A 267 17.78 -9.69 16.78
CA LYS A 267 17.25 -8.31 16.64
C LYS A 267 18.33 -7.29 16.28
N THR A 268 19.40 -7.71 15.62
CA THR A 268 20.53 -6.84 15.26
C THR A 268 20.40 -6.27 13.85
N SER A 269 19.66 -6.92 12.95
CA SER A 269 19.45 -6.45 11.58
C SER A 269 18.10 -6.84 11.00
N ILE A 270 17.60 -5.98 10.12
CA ILE A 270 16.44 -6.25 9.25
C ILE A 270 16.94 -7.07 8.05
N LEU A 271 16.30 -8.20 7.80
CA LEU A 271 16.59 -9.09 6.67
C LEU A 271 15.76 -8.73 5.43
N SER A 272 14.50 -8.34 5.64
CA SER A 272 13.61 -7.89 4.56
C SER A 272 12.45 -7.07 5.12
N THR A 273 11.81 -6.32 4.23
CA THR A 273 10.64 -5.50 4.54
C THR A 273 9.56 -5.72 3.49
N PHE A 274 8.34 -5.98 3.93
CA PHE A 274 7.14 -5.97 3.07
C PHE A 274 6.38 -4.67 3.34
N GLN A 275 6.48 -3.70 2.43
CA GLN A 275 5.80 -2.41 2.54
C GLN A 275 4.47 -2.42 1.79
N PHE A 276 3.43 -1.83 2.38
CA PHE A 276 2.11 -1.62 1.80
C PHE A 276 1.46 -0.36 2.41
N TYR A 277 0.27 0.00 1.93
CA TYR A 277 -0.36 1.27 2.27
C TYR A 277 -1.79 1.09 2.77
N ILE A 278 -2.04 1.39 4.03
CA ILE A 278 -3.39 1.47 4.61
C ILE A 278 -3.93 2.91 4.38
N ARG A 279 -5.08 3.04 3.72
CA ARG A 279 -5.66 4.30 3.26
C ARG A 279 -7.15 4.36 3.55
N GLY A 280 -7.73 5.55 3.65
CA GLY A 280 -9.16 5.72 3.82
C GLY A 280 -9.90 5.62 2.49
N LYS A 281 -11.05 4.93 2.44
CA LYS A 281 -11.97 5.05 1.31
C LYS A 281 -12.94 6.20 1.56
N ASN A 282 -13.07 7.11 0.59
CA ASN A 282 -13.98 8.24 0.72
C ASN A 282 -15.44 7.78 0.93
N PRO A 283 -16.12 8.24 1.99
CA PRO A 283 -17.55 8.05 2.13
C PRO A 283 -18.29 8.96 1.15
N THR A 284 -19.48 8.54 0.75
CA THR A 284 -20.40 9.39 0.00
C THR A 284 -20.91 10.53 0.89
N LYS A 285 -21.21 11.68 0.30
CA LYS A 285 -21.85 12.82 0.99
C LYS A 285 -23.11 12.41 1.75
N GLU A 286 -23.92 11.52 1.19
CA GLU A 286 -25.16 11.03 1.75
C GLU A 286 -24.93 10.27 3.07
N VAL A 287 -23.94 9.36 3.09
CA VAL A 287 -23.52 8.64 4.31
C VAL A 287 -23.07 9.61 5.40
N VAL A 288 -22.30 10.64 5.05
CA VAL A 288 -21.85 11.65 6.02
C VAL A 288 -23.04 12.48 6.52
N LYS A 289 -23.91 12.96 5.62
CA LYS A 289 -25.12 13.73 5.97
C LYS A 289 -26.05 12.93 6.88
N LYS A 290 -26.24 11.64 6.60
CA LYS A 290 -26.99 10.72 7.44
C LYS A 290 -26.39 10.64 8.85
N TYR A 291 -25.07 10.51 8.98
CA TYR A 291 -24.42 10.51 10.30
C TYR A 291 -24.68 11.80 11.09
N PHE A 292 -24.56 12.97 10.46
CA PHE A 292 -24.90 14.24 11.11
C PHE A 292 -26.37 14.32 11.55
N THR A 293 -27.28 13.76 10.74
CA THR A 293 -28.71 13.71 11.03
C THR A 293 -28.99 12.78 12.21
N ASP A 294 -28.47 11.55 12.17
CA ASP A 294 -28.68 10.51 13.20
C ASP A 294 -28.13 10.95 14.57
N LYS A 295 -27.06 11.75 14.59
CA LYS A 295 -26.51 12.35 15.82
C LYS A 295 -27.26 13.60 16.30
N GLY A 296 -28.29 14.03 15.58
CA GLY A 296 -29.08 15.23 15.88
C GLY A 296 -28.33 16.53 15.64
N TYR A 297 -27.17 16.50 14.98
CA TYR A 297 -26.33 17.68 14.81
C TYR A 297 -26.97 18.71 13.85
N LEU A 298 -27.59 18.26 12.76
CA LEU A 298 -28.24 19.18 11.80
C LEU A 298 -29.49 19.85 12.35
N SER A 299 -30.15 19.23 13.35
CA SER A 299 -31.30 19.83 14.03
C SER A 299 -30.90 21.04 14.89
N LYS A 300 -29.65 21.09 15.34
CA LYS A 300 -29.10 22.17 16.16
C LYS A 300 -28.35 23.20 15.33
N TYR A 301 -27.59 22.74 14.34
CA TYR A 301 -26.70 23.59 13.57
C TYR A 301 -26.79 23.22 12.08
N TRP A 302 -27.63 23.95 11.34
CA TRP A 302 -27.92 23.65 9.93
C TRP A 302 -26.68 23.77 9.02
N PHE A 303 -25.72 24.62 9.37
CA PHE A 303 -24.57 24.97 8.51
C PHE A 303 -23.44 23.94 8.54
N ILE A 304 -23.36 23.09 9.56
CA ILE A 304 -22.19 22.23 9.80
C ILE A 304 -21.94 21.25 8.67
N TYR A 305 -22.98 20.65 8.07
CA TYR A 305 -22.76 19.72 6.97
C TYR A 305 -22.17 20.44 5.74
N LYS A 306 -22.68 21.61 5.41
CA LYS A 306 -22.18 22.44 4.30
C LYS A 306 -20.72 22.84 4.54
N MET A 307 -20.36 23.17 5.78
CA MET A 307 -18.97 23.44 6.15
C MET A 307 -18.09 22.21 5.96
N ALA A 308 -18.56 21.01 6.28
CA ALA A 308 -17.79 19.78 6.16
C ALA A 308 -17.51 19.46 4.69
N VAL A 309 -18.51 19.68 3.83
CA VAL A 309 -18.36 19.60 2.37
C VAL A 309 -17.34 20.62 1.87
N SER A 310 -17.36 21.84 2.39
CA SER A 310 -16.44 22.90 1.97
C SER A 310 -14.99 22.63 2.38
N GLU A 311 -14.80 22.21 3.64
CA GLU A 311 -13.48 21.93 4.22
C GLU A 311 -12.84 20.68 3.63
N SER A 312 -13.64 19.67 3.31
CA SER A 312 -13.17 18.48 2.57
C SER A 312 -12.87 18.78 1.10
N GLY A 313 -13.26 19.95 0.57
CA GLY A 313 -13.07 20.30 -0.83
C GLY A 313 -13.91 19.44 -1.78
N SER A 314 -15.11 19.09 -1.31
CA SER A 314 -16.01 18.16 -1.98
C SER A 314 -17.20 18.86 -2.62
N GLU A 315 -17.19 20.20 -2.77
CA GLU A 315 -18.36 20.96 -3.23
C GLU A 315 -18.93 20.43 -4.57
N GLY A 316 -18.06 20.12 -5.53
CA GLY A 316 -18.43 19.68 -6.89
C GLY A 316 -18.43 18.16 -7.13
N ILE A 317 -18.29 17.32 -6.10
CA ILE A 317 -18.24 15.86 -6.26
C ILE A 317 -19.20 15.15 -5.29
N THR A 318 -19.53 13.88 -5.53
CA THR A 318 -20.45 13.10 -4.68
C THR A 318 -19.78 12.49 -3.45
N LEU A 319 -18.46 12.32 -3.48
CA LEU A 319 -17.68 11.77 -2.39
C LEU A 319 -17.22 12.88 -1.44
N MET A 320 -17.21 12.58 -0.15
CA MET A 320 -16.59 13.40 0.87
C MET A 320 -15.13 12.96 0.99
N LYS A 321 -14.19 13.78 0.53
CA LYS A 321 -12.76 13.42 0.50
C LYS A 321 -12.26 13.10 1.90
N GLN A 322 -11.47 12.05 2.01
CA GLN A 322 -10.58 11.77 3.13
C GLN A 322 -9.16 12.14 2.72
N PHE A 323 -8.43 12.72 3.67
CA PHE A 323 -6.99 12.84 3.51
C PHE A 323 -6.40 11.42 3.46
N TRP A 324 -5.45 11.18 2.55
CA TRP A 324 -4.94 9.85 2.20
C TRP A 324 -5.85 8.97 1.36
N ASP A 325 -6.63 9.55 0.47
CA ASP A 325 -7.06 8.78 -0.70
C ASP A 325 -5.83 8.53 -1.61
N PRO A 326 -5.59 7.29 -2.10
CA PRO A 326 -4.53 6.98 -3.05
C PRO A 326 -4.53 7.83 -4.33
N GLU A 327 -5.69 8.36 -4.73
CA GLU A 327 -5.78 9.30 -5.85
C GLU A 327 -4.91 10.55 -5.64
N PHE A 328 -4.65 10.94 -4.38
CA PHE A 328 -3.85 12.11 -4.03
C PHE A 328 -2.50 11.77 -3.39
N VAL A 329 -2.34 10.57 -2.83
CA VAL A 329 -1.12 10.12 -2.15
C VAL A 329 -0.54 8.91 -2.88
N GLY A 330 0.35 9.16 -3.84
CA GLY A 330 1.02 8.13 -4.63
C GLY A 330 1.86 7.12 -3.81
N LYS A 331 2.52 6.18 -4.50
CA LYS A 331 3.29 5.08 -3.88
C LYS A 331 4.81 5.18 -4.13
N GLY A 332 5.59 4.52 -3.27
CA GLY A 332 7.03 4.33 -3.41
C GLY A 332 7.82 5.64 -3.38
N LYS A 333 8.90 5.72 -4.19
CA LYS A 333 9.74 6.93 -4.30
C LYS A 333 9.01 8.16 -4.87
N ASN A 334 7.88 7.94 -5.55
CA ASN A 334 7.03 8.99 -6.10
C ASN A 334 5.88 9.37 -5.14
N ARG A 335 5.88 8.84 -3.92
CA ARG A 335 4.95 9.24 -2.87
C ARG A 335 5.14 10.74 -2.60
N LYS A 336 4.11 11.52 -2.88
CA LYS A 336 4.01 12.88 -2.36
C LYS A 336 3.68 12.76 -0.88
N GLU A 337 4.62 13.09 0.00
CA GLU A 337 4.25 13.40 1.38
C GLU A 337 3.37 14.65 1.32
N ALA A 338 2.18 14.58 1.91
CA ALA A 338 1.30 15.74 1.96
C ALA A 338 2.04 16.87 2.69
N ILE A 339 2.30 17.96 1.98
CA ILE A 339 2.96 19.12 2.56
C ILE A 339 1.90 19.92 3.30
N TYR A 340 2.09 20.06 4.60
CA TYR A 340 1.21 20.88 5.41
C TYR A 340 1.72 22.32 5.46
N GLY A 341 0.92 23.33 5.12
CA GLY A 341 1.34 24.73 5.21
C GLY A 341 0.24 25.79 5.08
N PRO A 342 0.52 27.11 5.27
CA PRO A 342 -0.47 28.18 5.16
C PRO A 342 -1.08 28.31 3.75
N SER A 343 -0.47 27.62 2.78
CA SER A 343 -0.94 27.39 1.42
C SER A 343 -1.68 26.05 1.25
N GLY A 344 -2.15 25.41 2.34
CA GLY A 344 -2.98 24.18 2.42
C GLY A 344 -4.36 24.33 1.75
N ARG A 345 -4.35 24.83 0.53
CA ARG A 345 -5.48 25.16 -0.33
C ARG A 345 -5.53 24.27 -1.56
N ASN A 346 -4.46 23.52 -1.83
CA ASN A 346 -4.42 22.53 -2.90
C ASN A 346 -5.29 21.33 -2.50
N SER A 347 -5.93 20.70 -3.48
CA SER A 347 -6.83 19.54 -3.27
C SER A 347 -6.22 18.43 -2.41
N GLU A 348 -4.91 18.25 -2.50
CA GLU A 348 -4.11 17.25 -1.77
C GLU A 348 -4.08 17.46 -0.25
N SER A 349 -4.45 18.65 0.24
CA SER A 349 -4.49 19.00 1.68
C SER A 349 -5.90 19.03 2.27
N LYS A 350 -6.94 18.76 1.46
CA LYS A 350 -8.35 18.76 1.91
C LYS A 350 -8.81 17.33 2.21
N GLY A 351 -9.67 17.16 3.21
CA GLY A 351 -10.28 15.86 3.52
C GLY A 351 -10.99 15.82 4.87
N ILE A 352 -11.46 14.63 5.28
CA ILE A 352 -11.97 14.33 6.62
C ILE A 352 -11.22 13.12 7.17
N PRO A 353 -10.29 13.31 8.13
CA PRO A 353 -9.88 14.60 8.65
C PRO A 353 -9.10 15.46 7.65
N ASN A 354 -9.23 16.78 7.82
CA ASN A 354 -8.38 17.80 7.25
C ASN A 354 -7.19 18.00 8.21
N TYR A 355 -5.98 17.93 7.68
CA TYR A 355 -4.78 18.14 8.49
C TYR A 355 -4.40 19.61 8.32
N GLY A 356 -4.25 20.34 9.43
CA GLY A 356 -4.36 21.80 9.50
C GLY A 356 -3.51 22.46 10.61
N TYR A 357 -3.09 23.73 10.46
CA TYR A 357 -2.33 24.50 11.44
C TYR A 357 -3.22 24.59 12.67
N PRO A 358 -2.70 24.31 13.87
CA PRO A 358 -3.54 23.68 14.88
C PRO A 358 -4.66 24.53 15.43
N ASP A 359 -4.58 25.85 15.34
CA ASP A 359 -5.69 26.71 15.79
C ASP A 359 -6.76 26.89 14.71
N GLY A 360 -6.94 25.88 13.84
CA GLY A 360 -7.86 25.97 12.73
C GLY A 360 -9.28 25.78 13.21
N TRP A 361 -10.08 26.82 13.00
CA TRP A 361 -11.47 26.83 13.36
C TRP A 361 -12.31 25.94 12.43
N GLY A 362 -11.80 24.95 11.71
CA GLY A 362 -12.60 24.02 10.91
C GLY A 362 -13.32 22.93 11.71
N ILE A 363 -14.39 22.35 11.16
CA ILE A 363 -15.11 21.19 11.73
C ILE A 363 -14.57 19.83 11.27
N CYS A 364 -13.80 19.80 10.17
CA CYS A 364 -13.12 18.60 9.68
C CYS A 364 -11.65 18.59 10.05
N GLN A 365 -11.13 19.65 10.67
CA GLN A 365 -9.70 19.82 10.91
C GLN A 365 -9.22 19.14 12.20
N ILE A 366 -8.05 18.47 12.21
CA ILE A 366 -7.37 18.05 13.44
C ILE A 366 -6.63 19.24 14.08
N ASP A 367 -6.68 19.34 15.42
CA ASP A 367 -6.08 20.42 16.22
C ASP A 367 -4.90 19.87 17.04
N PHE A 368 -3.68 20.05 16.52
CA PHE A 368 -2.44 19.45 17.04
C PHE A 368 -1.82 20.17 18.26
N LYS A 369 -2.12 21.45 18.50
CA LYS A 369 -1.49 22.25 19.57
C LYS A 369 -2.05 21.87 20.92
N TYR A 370 -3.33 21.52 20.95
CA TYR A 370 -3.99 21.01 22.13
C TYR A 370 -3.43 19.64 22.57
N GLU A 371 -3.09 18.76 21.62
CA GLU A 371 -2.55 17.42 21.91
C GLU A 371 -1.11 17.45 22.47
N LYS A 372 -0.28 18.39 22.00
CA LYS A 372 1.16 18.39 22.28
C LYS A 372 1.55 19.23 23.51
N ASN A 373 0.86 20.33 23.80
CA ASN A 373 1.33 21.30 24.80
C ASN A 373 0.67 21.16 26.19
N ASN A 374 -0.38 20.36 26.34
CA ASN A 374 -1.25 20.43 27.53
C ASN A 374 -1.65 19.06 28.11
N LEU A 375 -0.88 17.98 27.91
CA LEU A 375 -1.22 16.65 28.47
C LEU A 375 -1.58 16.66 29.98
N SER A 376 -1.01 17.59 30.75
CA SER A 376 -1.29 17.78 32.18
C SER A 376 -2.51 18.65 32.51
N THR A 377 -2.98 19.48 31.58
CA THR A 377 -4.11 20.43 31.75
C THR A 377 -5.30 20.10 30.84
N THR A 378 -5.19 19.01 30.09
CA THR A 378 -6.16 18.59 29.08
C THR A 378 -7.37 17.91 29.74
N PRO A 379 -8.61 18.37 29.47
CA PRO A 379 -9.84 17.64 29.75
C PRO A 379 -9.77 16.14 29.42
N ALA A 380 -10.39 15.31 30.26
CA ALA A 380 -10.34 13.85 30.15
C ALA A 380 -10.72 13.30 28.76
N GLU A 381 -11.68 13.94 28.10
CA GLU A 381 -12.15 13.55 26.76
C GLU A 381 -11.08 13.71 25.70
N SER A 382 -10.27 14.77 25.78
CA SER A 382 -9.21 14.99 24.80
C SER A 382 -7.94 14.21 25.13
N LYS A 383 -7.71 13.87 26.42
CA LYS A 383 -6.69 12.89 26.80
C LYS A 383 -7.01 11.52 26.19
N LYS A 384 -8.28 11.11 26.22
CA LYS A 384 -8.78 9.90 25.55
C LYS A 384 -8.51 9.91 24.04
N VAL A 385 -8.64 11.06 23.38
CA VAL A 385 -8.34 11.23 21.94
C VAL A 385 -6.84 11.03 21.65
N ILE A 386 -5.96 11.54 22.50
CA ILE A 386 -4.50 11.35 22.37
C ILE A 386 -4.11 9.88 22.58
N GLU A 387 -4.72 9.23 23.57
CA GLU A 387 -4.51 7.81 23.90
C GLU A 387 -5.12 6.87 22.85
N ASN A 388 -6.20 7.27 22.19
CA ASN A 388 -6.92 6.49 21.17
C ASN A 388 -7.01 7.28 19.85
N PRO A 389 -5.97 7.21 19.00
CA PRO A 389 -5.85 8.06 17.82
C PRO A 389 -6.75 7.69 16.63
N ASN A 390 -7.80 6.90 16.85
CA ASN A 390 -8.66 6.42 15.78
C ASN A 390 -9.33 7.56 14.98
N TYR A 391 -9.56 8.72 15.59
CA TYR A 391 -10.07 9.94 14.94
C TYR A 391 -9.22 10.46 13.75
N ILE A 392 -7.97 9.99 13.60
CA ILE A 392 -7.06 10.32 12.48
C ILE A 392 -7.53 9.67 11.17
N TRP A 393 -8.16 8.50 11.24
CA TRP A 393 -8.62 7.75 10.07
C TRP A 393 -10.13 7.45 10.11
N ASN A 394 -10.75 7.58 11.28
CA ASN A 394 -12.18 7.42 11.48
C ASN A 394 -12.86 8.78 11.42
N TRP A 395 -13.45 9.08 10.26
CA TRP A 395 -14.15 10.35 10.04
C TRP A 395 -15.35 10.56 10.98
N LYS A 396 -15.99 9.49 11.49
CA LYS A 396 -17.10 9.62 12.45
C LYS A 396 -16.60 10.11 13.81
N GLU A 397 -15.51 9.54 14.29
CA GLU A 397 -14.84 9.98 15.52
C GLU A 397 -14.27 11.39 15.36
N ASN A 398 -13.70 11.70 14.19
CA ASN A 398 -13.22 13.05 13.89
C ASN A 398 -14.34 14.10 14.03
N ILE A 399 -15.49 13.87 13.40
CA ILE A 399 -16.66 14.75 13.51
C ILE A 399 -17.14 14.80 14.96
N ALA A 400 -17.28 13.66 15.64
CA ALA A 400 -17.79 13.61 17.01
C ALA A 400 -16.95 14.45 17.97
N VAL A 401 -15.61 14.34 17.89
CA VAL A 401 -14.69 15.16 18.69
C VAL A 401 -14.91 16.65 18.43
N LYS A 402 -15.06 17.05 17.17
CA LYS A 402 -15.25 18.46 16.80
C LYS A 402 -16.60 19.00 17.26
N MET A 403 -17.65 18.20 17.10
CA MET A 403 -19.01 18.55 17.51
C MET A 403 -19.17 18.63 19.03
N ASN A 404 -18.52 17.75 19.79
CA ASN A 404 -18.70 17.67 21.24
C ASN A 404 -17.77 18.61 22.01
N ILE A 405 -16.55 18.84 21.51
CA ILE A 405 -15.53 19.61 22.24
C ILE A 405 -15.39 21.02 21.66
N LYS A 406 -15.15 21.13 20.36
CA LYS A 406 -14.73 22.41 19.74
C LYS A 406 -15.89 23.31 19.36
N LEU A 407 -16.98 22.76 18.84
CA LEU A 407 -18.14 23.56 18.43
C LEU A 407 -18.74 24.37 19.61
N PRO A 408 -18.92 23.81 20.82
CA PRO A 408 -19.40 24.58 21.97
C PRO A 408 -18.51 25.75 22.35
N GLU A 409 -17.17 25.58 22.33
CA GLU A 409 -16.22 26.66 22.60
C GLU A 409 -16.39 27.83 21.62
N LYS A 410 -16.61 27.51 20.34
CA LYS A 410 -16.76 28.50 19.27
C LYS A 410 -18.09 29.22 19.33
N ILE A 411 -19.17 28.49 19.60
CA ILE A 411 -20.49 29.09 19.84
C ILE A 411 -20.41 30.03 21.03
N LYS A 412 -19.74 29.62 22.12
CA LYS A 412 -19.53 30.48 23.28
C LYS A 412 -18.76 31.75 22.92
N ALA A 413 -17.72 31.66 22.08
CA ALA A 413 -16.99 32.82 21.60
C ALA A 413 -17.87 33.77 20.77
N ALA A 414 -18.66 33.24 19.84
CA ALA A 414 -19.62 34.02 19.05
C ALA A 414 -20.68 34.70 19.93
N VAL A 415 -21.29 33.96 20.86
CA VAL A 415 -22.27 34.46 21.84
C VAL A 415 -21.68 35.60 22.66
N ASN A 416 -20.45 35.46 23.16
CA ASN A 416 -19.77 36.51 23.92
C ASN A 416 -19.49 37.75 23.07
N HIS A 417 -19.07 37.55 21.81
CA HIS A 417 -18.85 38.63 20.87
C HIS A 417 -20.15 39.41 20.59
N ILE A 418 -21.23 38.70 20.24
CA ILE A 418 -22.56 39.29 19.97
C ILE A 418 -23.09 40.03 21.21
N ARG A 419 -22.99 39.42 22.40
CA ARG A 419 -23.41 40.05 23.66
C ARG A 419 -22.69 41.38 23.90
N ARG A 420 -21.38 41.43 23.63
CA ARG A 420 -20.59 42.65 23.78
C ARG A 420 -21.04 43.74 22.81
N LEU A 421 -21.34 43.38 21.56
CA LEU A 421 -21.83 44.33 20.56
C LEU A 421 -23.23 44.87 20.88
N LEU A 422 -24.12 44.02 21.43
CA LEU A 422 -25.49 44.39 21.74
C LEU A 422 -25.65 45.15 23.07
N LYS A 423 -24.60 45.24 23.91
CA LYS A 423 -24.66 45.78 25.28
C LYS A 423 -25.35 47.16 25.39
N ASN A 424 -25.16 48.02 24.39
CA ASN A 424 -25.68 49.40 24.40
C ASN A 424 -26.78 49.63 23.35
N THR A 425 -27.36 48.57 22.80
CA THR A 425 -28.31 48.62 21.70
C THR A 425 -29.66 48.11 22.17
N LYS A 426 -30.74 48.88 21.95
CA LYS A 426 -32.10 48.44 22.35
C LYS A 426 -32.68 47.44 21.36
N ARG A 427 -32.51 47.69 20.05
CA ARG A 427 -32.98 46.85 18.95
C ARG A 427 -32.12 47.11 17.73
N LEU A 428 -31.95 46.11 16.87
CA LEU A 428 -31.32 46.28 15.57
C LEU A 428 -32.31 46.89 14.57
N LYS A 429 -31.76 47.58 13.56
CA LYS A 429 -32.52 47.93 12.35
C LYS A 429 -32.63 46.71 11.45
N SER A 430 -33.70 46.70 10.66
CA SER A 430 -33.91 45.69 9.62
C SER A 430 -32.72 45.70 8.66
N TYR A 431 -32.16 44.53 8.41
CA TYR A 431 -31.01 44.31 7.55
C TYR A 431 -31.16 42.96 6.85
N SER A 432 -30.77 42.90 5.58
CA SER A 432 -30.81 41.69 4.77
C SER A 432 -29.70 41.72 3.73
N ILE A 433 -29.04 40.58 3.52
CA ILE A 433 -28.01 40.39 2.50
C ILE A 433 -28.07 38.98 1.92
N GLU A 434 -27.93 38.88 0.60
CA GLU A 434 -27.85 37.59 -0.10
C GLU A 434 -26.39 37.16 -0.26
N GLU A 435 -26.10 35.91 0.11
CA GLU A 435 -24.78 35.31 0.03
C GLU A 435 -24.88 33.86 -0.45
N GLY A 436 -24.72 33.67 -1.77
CA GLY A 436 -25.00 32.39 -2.41
C GLY A 436 -26.50 32.16 -2.49
N ASN A 437 -26.96 30.95 -2.17
CA ASN A 437 -28.39 30.63 -2.19
C ASN A 437 -29.10 30.93 -0.85
N LEU A 438 -28.44 31.67 0.05
CA LEU A 438 -28.94 32.01 1.38
C LEU A 438 -29.09 33.52 1.53
N THR A 439 -30.09 33.93 2.30
CA THR A 439 -30.28 35.32 2.71
C THR A 439 -30.10 35.44 4.20
N TYR A 440 -29.08 36.19 4.64
CA TYR A 440 -28.87 36.51 6.04
C TYR A 440 -29.60 37.79 6.40
N LYS A 441 -30.46 37.74 7.43
CA LYS A 441 -31.27 38.87 7.85
C LYS A 441 -31.36 39.00 9.36
N THR A 442 -31.81 40.15 9.84
CA THR A 442 -31.99 40.41 11.28
C THR A 442 -33.26 39.75 11.84
N CYS A 443 -33.34 38.41 11.71
CA CYS A 443 -34.38 37.54 12.25
C CYS A 443 -33.82 36.57 13.31
N PRO A 444 -34.67 35.99 14.18
CA PRO A 444 -34.27 34.97 15.16
C PRO A 444 -33.47 33.81 14.56
N SER A 445 -32.45 33.37 15.30
CA SER A 445 -31.63 32.21 14.93
C SER A 445 -32.32 30.89 15.29
N SER A 446 -32.12 29.88 14.46
CA SER A 446 -32.48 28.49 14.77
C SER A 446 -31.47 27.80 15.70
N VAL A 447 -30.28 28.38 15.88
CA VAL A 447 -29.23 27.89 16.78
C VAL A 447 -29.65 28.19 18.22
N PRO A 448 -29.81 27.17 19.09
CA PRO A 448 -30.35 27.33 20.44
C PRO A 448 -29.64 28.40 21.27
N GLU A 449 -28.31 28.44 21.22
CA GLU A 449 -27.49 29.36 22.01
C GLU A 449 -27.65 30.82 21.58
N LEU A 450 -28.12 31.07 20.35
CA LEU A 450 -28.34 32.42 19.83
C LEU A 450 -29.77 32.92 20.05
N GLN A 451 -30.72 32.04 20.42
CA GLN A 451 -32.12 32.43 20.65
C GLN A 451 -32.28 33.48 21.76
N GLN A 452 -31.33 33.55 22.69
CA GLN A 452 -31.28 34.59 23.73
C GLN A 452 -31.25 36.02 23.18
N PHE A 453 -30.85 36.20 21.91
CA PHE A 453 -30.76 37.50 21.26
C PHE A 453 -32.01 37.85 20.43
N SER A 454 -33.04 37.00 20.39
CA SER A 454 -34.21 37.18 19.53
C SER A 454 -34.93 38.51 19.78
N GLY A 455 -34.95 39.00 21.02
CA GLY A 455 -35.58 40.28 21.37
C GLY A 455 -34.94 41.52 20.72
N TYR A 456 -33.70 41.41 20.23
CA TYR A 456 -33.02 42.51 19.53
C TYR A 456 -33.35 42.54 18.02
N LEU A 457 -33.96 41.50 17.47
CA LEU A 457 -34.07 41.25 16.04
C LEU A 457 -35.45 41.69 15.52
N PRO A 458 -35.54 42.63 14.57
CA PRO A 458 -36.81 43.18 14.12
C PRO A 458 -37.59 42.30 13.14
N ASP A 459 -36.93 41.38 12.42
CA ASP A 459 -37.53 40.68 11.28
C ASP A 459 -37.88 39.22 11.60
N THR A 460 -38.58 38.58 10.66
CA THR A 460 -38.88 37.14 10.69
C THR A 460 -38.29 36.45 9.46
N SER A 461 -38.03 35.14 9.56
CA SER A 461 -37.73 34.31 8.40
C SER A 461 -39.05 33.82 7.78
N THR A 462 -39.14 33.87 6.47
CA THR A 462 -40.31 33.45 5.69
C THR A 462 -40.13 32.07 5.07
N ASN A 463 -38.89 31.61 4.94
CA ASN A 463 -38.56 30.32 4.35
C ASN A 463 -37.22 29.78 4.88
N GLN A 464 -36.90 28.55 4.47
CA GLN A 464 -35.73 27.81 4.93
C GLN A 464 -34.36 28.33 4.41
N ASN A 465 -34.34 29.16 3.36
CA ASN A 465 -33.12 29.80 2.84
C ASN A 465 -32.82 31.14 3.54
N GLU A 466 -33.77 31.66 4.31
CA GLU A 466 -33.57 32.86 5.12
C GLU A 466 -33.04 32.49 6.50
N LYS A 467 -31.81 32.92 6.79
CA LYS A 467 -31.07 32.60 8.00
C LYS A 467 -30.80 33.86 8.82
N SER A 468 -30.58 33.66 10.12
CA SER A 468 -30.24 34.78 11.00
C SER A 468 -28.86 35.32 10.67
N ILE A 469 -28.69 36.64 10.71
CA ILE A 469 -27.39 37.30 10.63
C ILE A 469 -26.44 36.84 11.75
N LEU A 470 -26.98 36.33 12.87
CA LEU A 470 -26.20 35.75 13.95
C LEU A 470 -25.61 34.38 13.57
N ASP A 471 -26.22 33.65 12.64
CA ASP A 471 -25.67 32.38 12.14
C ASP A 471 -24.42 32.66 11.27
N ALA A 472 -24.45 33.75 10.48
CA ALA A 472 -23.34 34.20 9.65
C ALA A 472 -22.09 34.55 10.47
N GLU A 473 -22.28 35.05 11.70
CA GLU A 473 -21.21 35.29 12.67
C GLU A 473 -20.52 33.98 13.06
N ILE A 474 -21.29 32.94 13.41
CA ILE A 474 -20.72 31.64 13.75
C ILE A 474 -19.98 31.08 12.53
N ILE A 475 -20.59 31.07 11.35
CA ILE A 475 -19.98 30.50 10.14
C ILE A 475 -18.67 31.22 9.78
N LYS A 476 -18.62 32.56 9.80
CA LYS A 476 -17.37 33.27 9.48
C LYS A 476 -16.28 33.01 10.51
N LEU A 477 -16.64 32.90 11.80
CA LEU A 477 -15.69 32.63 12.86
C LEU A 477 -14.90 31.33 12.62
N TYR A 478 -15.49 30.37 11.91
CA TYR A 478 -14.84 29.11 11.51
C TYR A 478 -13.73 29.25 10.46
N ASN A 479 -13.71 30.38 9.75
CA ASN A 479 -12.72 30.68 8.73
C ASN A 479 -11.86 31.93 9.10
N GLY A 480 -11.93 32.32 10.38
CA GLY A 480 -11.18 33.44 10.95
C GLY A 480 -11.88 34.79 10.80
N GLY A 481 -12.01 35.49 11.93
CA GLY A 481 -12.59 36.84 12.01
C GLY A 481 -14.07 36.84 12.43
N HIS A 482 -14.63 38.04 12.59
CA HIS A 482 -16.03 38.27 12.94
C HIS A 482 -16.79 38.76 11.71
N TYR A 483 -18.03 38.31 11.53
CA TYR A 483 -18.92 38.79 10.47
C TYR A 483 -19.55 40.11 10.86
N ILE A 484 -20.01 40.21 12.11
CA ILE A 484 -20.54 41.45 12.66
C ILE A 484 -19.38 42.15 13.37
N VAL A 485 -18.90 43.26 12.83
CA VAL A 485 -17.73 43.99 13.37
C VAL A 485 -18.12 45.19 14.22
N GLY A 486 -19.36 45.65 14.12
CA GLY A 486 -19.86 46.77 14.90
C GLY A 486 -21.38 46.87 14.87
N ILE A 487 -21.91 47.49 15.92
CA ILE A 487 -23.33 47.88 16.02
C ILE A 487 -23.35 49.30 16.57
N SER A 488 -23.93 50.23 15.82
CA SER A 488 -24.09 51.62 16.26
C SER A 488 -25.18 51.74 17.33
N LYS A 489 -25.21 52.86 18.05
CA LYS A 489 -26.22 53.13 19.09
C LYS A 489 -27.66 53.07 18.57
N ASP A 490 -27.88 53.40 17.30
CA ASP A 490 -29.19 53.35 16.64
C ASP A 490 -29.53 51.97 16.04
N GLY A 491 -28.69 50.96 16.29
CA GLY A 491 -28.94 49.57 15.88
C GLY A 491 -28.54 49.23 14.44
N THR A 492 -27.77 50.09 13.77
CA THR A 492 -27.25 49.82 12.42
C THR A 492 -26.05 48.85 12.51
N LEU A 493 -26.06 47.81 11.67
CA LEU A 493 -25.00 46.80 11.61
C LEU A 493 -23.85 47.25 10.72
N SER A 494 -22.62 47.04 11.20
CA SER A 494 -21.41 47.04 10.38
C SER A 494 -20.94 45.61 10.22
N ILE A 495 -20.84 45.15 8.97
CA ILE A 495 -20.41 43.79 8.64
C ILE A 495 -19.07 43.78 7.91
N ASP A 496 -18.32 42.71 8.12
CA ASP A 496 -17.15 42.38 7.32
C ASP A 496 -17.42 41.01 6.66
N ARG A 497 -17.46 41.00 5.33
CA ARG A 497 -17.81 39.80 4.55
C ARG A 497 -16.59 38.95 4.22
N LYS A 498 -15.44 39.60 4.08
CA LYS A 498 -14.22 38.97 3.58
C LYS A 498 -13.40 38.47 4.76
N ASN A 499 -12.65 37.40 4.55
CA ASN A 499 -11.62 36.99 5.48
C ASN A 499 -10.26 37.60 5.09
N SER A 500 -9.21 37.24 5.82
CA SER A 500 -7.82 37.66 5.52
C SER A 500 -7.31 37.24 4.14
N LEU A 501 -8.07 36.41 3.42
CA LEU A 501 -7.75 35.85 2.10
C LEU A 501 -8.66 36.41 1.01
N ASP A 502 -9.35 37.51 1.29
CA ASP A 502 -10.23 38.25 0.39
C ASP A 502 -11.43 37.44 -0.16
N PHE A 503 -11.87 36.39 0.54
CA PHE A 503 -13.05 35.63 0.14
C PHE A 503 -14.16 35.63 1.20
N ASN A 504 -15.41 35.49 0.72
CA ASN A 504 -16.60 35.40 1.56
C ASN A 504 -16.96 33.95 1.86
N TYR A 505 -16.77 33.53 3.11
CA TYR A 505 -17.04 32.14 3.50
C TYR A 505 -18.53 31.84 3.63
N ASN A 506 -19.33 32.79 4.11
CA ASN A 506 -20.77 32.64 4.20
C ASN A 506 -21.40 32.44 2.82
N GLU A 507 -20.94 33.17 1.81
CA GLU A 507 -21.33 32.96 0.41
C GLU A 507 -20.93 31.58 -0.10
N ARG A 508 -19.72 31.11 0.24
CA ARG A 508 -19.26 29.76 -0.12
C ARG A 508 -20.14 28.68 0.49
N ILE A 509 -20.53 28.82 1.76
CA ILE A 509 -21.46 27.90 2.43
C ILE A 509 -22.85 27.98 1.80
N GLY A 510 -23.32 29.18 1.45
CA GLY A 510 -24.62 29.38 0.79
C GLY A 510 -24.72 28.75 -0.59
N LYS A 511 -23.62 28.59 -1.31
CA LYS A 511 -23.57 27.92 -2.64
C LYS A 511 -23.58 26.40 -2.57
N ILE A 512 -23.36 25.79 -1.41
CA ILE A 512 -23.32 24.33 -1.28
C ILE A 512 -24.75 23.80 -1.26
N ASN A 513 -25.13 23.11 -2.33
CA ASN A 513 -26.40 22.41 -2.40
C ASN A 513 -26.40 21.21 -1.46
N GLU A 514 -27.59 20.92 -0.92
CA GLU A 514 -27.80 19.91 0.12
C GLU A 514 -28.11 18.52 -0.39
#